data_AF-A0A7U9RH95-F1
#
_entry.id   AF-A0A7U9RH95-F1
#
_cell.length_a   1.000
_cell.length_b   1.000
_cell.length_c   1.000
_cell.angle_alpha   90.00
_cell.angle_beta   90.00
_cell.angle_gamma   90.00
#
_symmetry.space_group_name_H-M   'P 1'
#
loop_
_entity.id
_entity.type
_entity.pdbx_description
1 polymer ?
#
loop_
_entity_poly.entity_id
_entity_poly.type
_entity_poly.pdbx_seq_one_letter_code
_entity_poly.pdbx_strand_id
1 'polypeptide(L)'
;MPVVNMGLHGGLGNAFHEEMARLNITEGDIYIICHCSYSDDGLLKNSELAWITLENHPSLWKILRKEDYLPMIKSYPVYLKKCIALWLTDSGNKMDEGVYSRAAFNEYGDIEWADNGQEYVFKDGDIFVPQISDNVCERLNDLNIYLKERGATLLIAGYPITKNETTPEAELYIKFQKELEEQLDVPVISDFTDYFYPENYFLNTEYHLNTLGKRERTAQLISDLKRYF
;
A
#
# COMPACT_ATOMS: atom_id res chain seq x y z
N MET A 1 5.63 7.94 -19.54
CA MET A 1 5.74 8.32 -18.12
C MET A 1 6.23 7.09 -17.38
N PRO A 2 7.39 7.13 -16.71
CA PRO A 2 7.81 6.03 -15.84
C PRO A 2 6.79 5.85 -14.72
N VAL A 3 6.53 4.61 -14.31
CA VAL A 3 5.65 4.27 -13.20
C VAL A 3 6.48 3.46 -12.21
N VAL A 4 6.39 3.80 -10.93
CA VAL A 4 7.10 3.10 -9.87
C VAL A 4 6.07 2.62 -8.86
N ASN A 5 6.10 1.34 -8.56
CA ASN A 5 5.28 0.78 -7.49
C ASN A 5 5.93 1.08 -6.14
N MET A 6 5.28 1.94 -5.36
CA MET A 6 5.72 2.28 -4.00
C MET A 6 4.99 1.48 -2.92
N GLY A 7 4.16 0.51 -3.30
CA GLY A 7 3.57 -0.44 -2.36
C GLY A 7 4.65 -1.39 -1.84
N LEU A 8 4.92 -1.33 -0.53
CA LEU A 8 5.76 -2.28 0.17
C LEU A 8 4.92 -3.12 1.15
N HIS A 9 5.59 -3.98 1.89
CA HIS A 9 4.97 -4.90 2.83
C HIS A 9 4.11 -4.16 3.87
N GLY A 10 2.84 -4.56 4.02
CA GLY A 10 1.85 -3.87 4.88
C GLY A 10 2.24 -3.72 6.36
N GLY A 11 3.16 -4.55 6.84
CA GLY A 11 3.81 -4.39 8.15
C GLY A 11 4.56 -3.07 8.37
N LEU A 12 4.93 -2.34 7.32
CA LEU A 12 5.50 -0.99 7.45
C LEU A 12 4.43 0.06 7.77
N GLY A 13 3.18 -0.19 7.37
CA GLY A 13 2.05 0.71 7.57
C GLY A 13 1.99 1.86 6.57
N ASN A 14 0.80 2.45 6.44
CA ASN A 14 0.50 3.52 5.49
C ASN A 14 1.38 4.75 5.68
N ALA A 15 1.60 5.19 6.92
CA ALA A 15 2.40 6.37 7.22
C ALA A 15 3.84 6.26 6.71
N PHE A 16 4.44 5.06 6.77
CA PHE A 16 5.77 4.84 6.20
C PHE A 16 5.74 5.00 4.68
N HIS A 17 4.75 4.41 4.01
CA HIS A 17 4.60 4.52 2.56
C HIS A 17 4.34 5.97 2.10
N GLU A 18 3.54 6.71 2.85
CA GLU A 18 3.26 8.13 2.60
C GLU A 18 4.51 9.00 2.74
N GLU A 19 5.40 8.72 3.70
CA GLU A 19 6.69 9.41 3.81
C GLU A 19 7.65 9.06 2.65
N MET A 20 7.51 7.88 2.02
CA MET A 20 8.27 7.56 0.80
C MET A 20 7.89 8.49 -0.36
N ALA A 21 6.65 8.95 -0.42
CA ALA A 21 6.18 9.91 -1.43
C ALA A 21 6.97 11.23 -1.42
N ARG A 22 7.57 11.57 -0.27
CA ARG A 22 8.36 12.80 -0.12
C ARG A 22 9.77 12.67 -0.72
N LEU A 23 10.17 11.47 -1.16
CA LEU A 23 11.51 11.23 -1.68
C LEU A 23 11.58 11.52 -3.17
N ASN A 24 12.58 12.28 -3.58
CA ASN A 24 12.94 12.51 -4.98
C ASN A 24 11.79 13.04 -5.86
N ILE A 25 10.79 13.69 -5.26
CA ILE A 25 9.67 14.28 -5.98
C ILE A 25 10.12 15.46 -6.84
N THR A 26 9.60 15.52 -8.05
CA THR A 26 9.86 16.53 -9.06
C THR A 26 8.56 17.12 -9.62
N GLU A 27 8.66 18.28 -10.27
CA GLU A 27 7.51 18.93 -10.88
C GLU A 27 6.89 18.04 -11.96
N GLY A 28 5.57 17.88 -11.93
CA GLY A 28 4.80 17.03 -12.83
C GLY A 28 4.62 15.58 -12.36
N ASP A 29 5.24 15.18 -11.24
CA ASP A 29 5.02 13.85 -10.68
C ASP A 29 3.59 13.68 -10.15
N ILE A 30 3.05 12.47 -10.29
CA ILE A 30 1.71 12.09 -9.82
C ILE A 30 1.87 10.96 -8.80
N TYR A 31 1.47 11.22 -7.56
CA TYR A 31 1.41 10.22 -6.50
C TYR A 31 -0.04 9.79 -6.29
N ILE A 32 -0.28 8.48 -6.31
CA ILE A 32 -1.62 7.91 -6.21
C ILE A 32 -1.70 7.02 -4.97
N ILE A 33 -2.62 7.34 -4.07
CA ILE A 33 -2.92 6.55 -2.88
C ILE A 33 -4.09 5.61 -3.19
N CYS A 34 -3.89 4.33 -2.90
CA CYS A 34 -4.90 3.28 -3.05
C CYS A 34 -4.99 2.43 -1.78
N HIS A 35 -5.03 3.09 -0.62
CA HIS A 35 -5.07 2.40 0.67
C HIS A 35 -6.38 1.60 0.80
N CYS A 36 -6.30 0.40 1.36
CA CYS A 36 -7.47 -0.38 1.75
C CYS A 36 -8.02 0.00 3.14
N SER A 37 -7.34 0.91 3.85
CA SER A 37 -7.76 1.44 5.14
C SER A 37 -7.30 2.89 5.33
N TYR A 38 -8.18 3.74 5.87
CA TYR A 38 -7.92 5.15 6.18
C TYR A 38 -8.04 5.44 7.69
N SER A 39 -7.93 4.41 8.53
CA SER A 39 -8.10 4.50 9.98
C SER A 39 -6.95 3.83 10.74
N ASP A 40 -5.71 4.23 10.44
CA ASP A 40 -4.52 3.72 11.12
C ASP A 40 -4.05 4.66 12.24
N ASP A 41 -3.25 4.14 13.16
CA ASP A 41 -2.62 4.90 14.27
C ASP A 41 -1.38 5.70 13.82
N GLY A 42 -1.03 5.62 12.55
CA GLY A 42 0.16 6.22 11.98
C GLY A 42 1.46 5.63 12.52
N LEU A 43 1.47 4.43 13.10
CA LEU A 43 2.68 3.79 13.61
C LEU A 43 3.13 2.63 12.71
N LEU A 44 4.43 2.32 12.76
CA LEU A 44 4.98 1.09 12.20
C LEU A 44 4.26 -0.13 12.81
N LYS A 45 3.72 -1.01 11.96
CA LYS A 45 3.08 -2.26 12.44
C LYS A 45 4.10 -3.34 12.79
N ASN A 46 5.28 -3.29 12.18
CA ASN A 46 6.38 -4.22 12.40
C ASN A 46 7.71 -3.48 12.30
N SER A 47 8.31 -3.14 13.43
CA SER A 47 9.57 -2.38 13.46
C SER A 47 10.78 -3.23 13.06
N GLU A 48 10.78 -4.55 13.28
CA GLU A 48 11.83 -5.43 12.77
C GLU A 48 11.87 -5.47 11.23
N LEU A 49 10.69 -5.38 10.60
CA LEU A 49 10.57 -5.24 9.15
C LEU A 49 11.13 -3.90 8.67
N ALA A 50 10.87 -2.80 9.40
CA ALA A 50 11.46 -1.50 9.09
C ALA A 50 13.00 -1.54 9.21
N TRP A 51 13.56 -2.26 10.20
CA TRP A 51 15.00 -2.49 10.28
C TRP A 51 15.56 -3.14 9.02
N ILE A 52 15.06 -4.32 8.61
CA ILE A 52 15.59 -5.02 7.42
C ILE A 52 15.38 -4.21 6.13
N THR A 53 14.37 -3.34 6.08
CA THR A 53 14.11 -2.46 4.93
C THR A 53 15.16 -1.35 4.81
N LEU A 54 15.61 -0.81 5.94
CA LEU A 54 16.45 0.40 6.00
C LEU A 54 17.94 0.10 6.21
N GLU A 55 18.30 -1.04 6.80
CA GLU A 55 19.64 -1.32 7.35
C GLU A 55 20.78 -1.09 6.34
N ASN A 56 20.57 -1.45 5.07
CA ASN A 56 21.59 -1.39 4.01
C ASN A 56 21.45 -0.16 3.10
N HIS A 57 20.47 0.71 3.37
CA HIS A 57 20.13 1.84 2.53
C HIS A 57 20.08 3.14 3.35
N PRO A 58 21.24 3.76 3.65
CA PRO A 58 21.32 4.99 4.46
C PRO A 58 20.40 6.12 3.97
N SER A 59 20.21 6.23 2.65
CA SER A 59 19.33 7.22 2.04
C SER A 59 17.85 7.04 2.37
N LEU A 60 17.41 5.88 2.84
CA LEU A 60 16.01 5.59 3.19
C LEU A 60 15.68 5.95 4.64
N TRP A 61 16.68 6.20 5.49
CA TRP A 61 16.46 6.54 6.90
C TRP A 61 15.68 7.84 7.09
N LYS A 62 15.67 8.73 6.10
CA LYS A 62 14.86 9.95 6.07
C LYS A 62 13.35 9.71 6.00
N ILE A 63 12.90 8.47 5.72
CA ILE A 63 11.49 8.08 5.77
C ILE A 63 10.99 8.01 7.22
N LEU A 64 11.87 7.67 8.17
CA LEU A 64 11.49 7.52 9.57
C LEU A 64 11.12 8.86 10.18
N ARG A 65 9.93 8.94 10.76
CA ARG A 65 9.47 10.09 11.53
C ARG A 65 9.98 9.97 12.97
N LYS A 66 9.83 11.05 13.74
CA LYS A 66 10.32 11.11 15.12
C LYS A 66 9.69 10.02 16.00
N GLU A 67 8.43 9.72 15.74
CA GLU A 67 7.59 8.75 16.43
C GLU A 67 8.08 7.31 16.18
N ASP A 68 8.75 7.06 15.05
CA ASP A 68 9.19 5.73 14.63
C ASP A 68 10.49 5.29 15.34
N TYR A 69 11.31 6.22 15.84
CA TYR A 69 12.61 5.90 16.44
C TYR A 69 12.51 5.07 17.72
N LEU A 70 11.56 5.36 18.62
CA LEU A 70 11.43 4.61 19.88
C LEU A 70 11.00 3.14 19.63
N PRO A 71 9.98 2.85 18.80
CA PRO A 71 9.68 1.48 18.36
C PRO A 71 10.87 0.78 17.70
N MET A 72 11.61 1.47 16.84
CA MET A 72 12.82 0.95 16.20
C MET A 72 13.88 0.55 17.23
N ILE A 73 14.21 1.41 18.20
CA ILE A 73 15.19 1.10 19.26
C ILE A 73 14.74 -0.11 20.09
N LYS A 74 13.45 -0.17 20.46
CA LYS A 74 12.91 -1.29 21.26
C LYS A 74 12.94 -2.64 20.53
N SER A 75 12.74 -2.63 19.22
CA SER A 75 12.74 -3.84 18.38
C SER A 75 14.13 -4.30 17.97
N TYR A 76 15.15 -3.44 18.06
CA TYR A 76 16.52 -3.76 17.64
C TYR A 76 17.09 -5.07 18.23
N PRO A 77 16.94 -5.39 19.54
CA PRO A 77 17.43 -6.66 20.07
C PRO A 77 16.78 -7.90 19.43
N VAL A 78 15.48 -7.81 19.09
CA VAL A 78 14.75 -8.89 18.42
C VAL A 78 15.22 -9.04 16.99
N TYR A 79 15.34 -7.92 16.26
CA TYR A 79 15.91 -7.87 14.93
C TYR A 79 17.32 -8.48 14.90
N LEU A 80 18.23 -8.04 15.79
CA LEU A 80 19.60 -8.53 15.87
C LEU A 80 19.65 -10.03 16.16
N LYS A 81 18.81 -10.52 17.07
CA LYS A 81 18.68 -11.96 17.36
C LYS A 81 18.29 -12.74 16.09
N LYS A 82 17.35 -12.22 15.29
CA LYS A 82 16.95 -12.86 14.01
C LYS A 82 18.11 -12.87 13.01
N CYS A 83 18.85 -11.78 12.86
CA CYS A 83 20.03 -11.73 11.98
C CYS A 83 21.10 -12.74 12.40
N ILE A 84 21.42 -12.81 13.69
CA ILE A 84 22.37 -13.80 14.23
C ILE A 84 21.88 -15.22 13.98
N ALA A 85 20.59 -15.50 14.20
CA ALA A 85 20.02 -16.82 13.95
C ALA A 85 20.17 -17.21 12.47
N LEU A 86 19.78 -16.33 11.55
CA LEU A 86 19.91 -16.54 10.10
C LEU A 86 21.37 -16.76 9.66
N TRP A 87 22.30 -16.05 10.28
CA TRP A 87 23.74 -16.22 10.03
C TRP A 87 24.25 -17.56 10.55
N LEU A 88 23.88 -17.96 11.78
CA LEU A 88 24.28 -19.25 12.37
C LEU A 88 23.74 -20.46 11.61
N THR A 89 22.55 -20.33 11.01
CA THR A 89 21.90 -21.41 10.25
C THR A 89 22.21 -21.39 8.76
N ASP A 90 23.08 -20.47 8.32
CA ASP A 90 23.37 -20.23 6.90
C ASP A 90 22.09 -20.15 6.05
N SER A 91 21.10 -19.42 6.57
CA SER A 91 19.77 -19.27 5.96
C SER A 91 19.39 -17.82 5.69
N GLY A 92 20.30 -16.88 5.92
CA GLY A 92 20.13 -15.49 5.49
C GLY A 92 20.14 -15.36 3.98
N ASN A 93 19.36 -14.41 3.44
CA ASN A 93 19.31 -14.07 2.01
C ASN A 93 19.06 -15.24 1.04
N LYS A 94 18.48 -16.35 1.51
CA LYS A 94 18.09 -17.45 0.62
C LYS A 94 17.01 -16.96 -0.36
N MET A 95 17.15 -17.40 -1.61
CA MET A 95 16.12 -17.21 -2.62
C MET A 95 15.09 -18.33 -2.44
N ASP A 96 14.08 -18.04 -1.64
CA ASP A 96 12.91 -18.92 -1.54
C ASP A 96 12.05 -18.81 -2.81
N GLU A 97 11.15 -19.76 -3.00
CA GLU A 97 10.14 -19.72 -4.05
C GLU A 97 8.84 -19.08 -3.54
N GLY A 98 8.01 -18.60 -4.47
CA GLY A 98 6.67 -18.09 -4.17
C GLY A 98 6.52 -16.58 -4.32
N VAL A 99 5.27 -16.12 -4.18
CA VAL A 99 4.87 -14.73 -4.47
C VAL A 99 5.53 -13.66 -3.58
N TYR A 100 5.99 -14.03 -2.38
CA TYR A 100 6.69 -13.13 -1.46
C TYR A 100 8.22 -13.25 -1.53
N SER A 101 8.74 -14.07 -2.45
CA SER A 101 10.19 -14.21 -2.64
C SER A 101 10.77 -12.98 -3.33
N ARG A 102 12.06 -12.72 -3.11
CA ARG A 102 12.78 -11.68 -3.87
C ARG A 102 12.73 -11.91 -5.38
N ALA A 103 12.70 -13.18 -5.81
CA ALA A 103 12.64 -13.56 -7.21
C ALA A 103 11.29 -13.26 -7.88
N ALA A 104 10.23 -13.01 -7.10
CA ALA A 104 8.92 -12.66 -7.63
C ALA A 104 8.81 -11.18 -8.07
N PHE A 105 9.80 -10.33 -7.78
CA PHE A 105 9.77 -8.91 -8.10
C PHE A 105 10.64 -8.58 -9.31
N ASN A 106 10.14 -7.75 -10.22
CA ASN A 106 10.93 -7.19 -11.31
C ASN A 106 11.72 -5.94 -10.86
N GLU A 107 12.46 -5.32 -11.78
CA GLU A 107 13.28 -4.13 -11.50
C GLU A 107 12.49 -2.89 -11.06
N TYR A 108 11.17 -2.86 -11.28
CA TYR A 108 10.26 -1.77 -10.90
C TYR A 108 9.55 -2.01 -9.56
N GLY A 109 9.81 -3.16 -8.92
CA GLY A 109 9.14 -3.56 -7.67
C GLY A 109 7.75 -4.17 -7.89
N ASP A 110 7.39 -4.51 -9.12
CA ASP A 110 6.14 -5.20 -9.41
C ASP A 110 6.30 -6.71 -9.25
N ILE A 111 5.23 -7.35 -8.77
CA ILE A 111 5.17 -8.82 -8.64
C ILE A 111 4.91 -9.44 -10.03
N GLU A 112 5.95 -10.08 -10.57
CA GLU A 112 5.94 -10.93 -11.76
C GLU A 112 6.06 -12.40 -11.34
N TRP A 113 4.96 -12.92 -10.82
CA TRP A 113 4.85 -14.32 -10.42
C TRP A 113 3.56 -14.91 -10.98
N ALA A 114 3.65 -16.09 -11.58
CA ALA A 114 2.48 -16.79 -12.09
C ALA A 114 1.58 -17.20 -10.94
N ASP A 115 0.27 -17.01 -11.10
CA ASP A 115 -0.71 -17.23 -10.01
C ASP A 115 -0.68 -18.66 -9.42
N ASN A 116 -0.12 -19.64 -10.16
CA ASN A 116 0.12 -21.02 -9.73
C ASN A 116 -1.10 -21.73 -9.14
N GLY A 117 -2.30 -21.34 -9.58
CA GLY A 117 -3.56 -21.90 -9.09
C GLY A 117 -3.84 -21.59 -7.62
N GLN A 118 -3.22 -20.55 -7.06
CA GLN A 118 -3.62 -20.05 -5.74
C GLN A 118 -5.03 -19.47 -5.83
N GLU A 119 -5.86 -19.84 -4.87
CA GLU A 119 -7.20 -19.32 -4.68
C GLU A 119 -7.34 -18.86 -3.24
N TYR A 120 -8.02 -17.74 -3.05
CA TYR A 120 -8.36 -17.22 -1.73
C TYR A 120 -9.79 -17.62 -1.37
N VAL A 121 -9.97 -18.24 -0.20
CA VAL A 121 -11.28 -18.55 0.35
C VAL A 121 -11.68 -17.41 1.28
N PHE A 122 -12.61 -16.59 0.82
CA PHE A 122 -13.15 -15.46 1.58
C PHE A 122 -13.94 -15.94 2.80
N LYS A 123 -13.77 -15.22 3.90
CA LYS A 123 -14.46 -15.45 5.17
C LYS A 123 -15.25 -14.22 5.58
N ASP A 124 -16.24 -14.44 6.45
CA ASP A 124 -16.99 -13.36 7.08
C ASP A 124 -16.01 -12.40 7.79
N GLY A 125 -16.08 -11.11 7.42
CA GLY A 125 -15.24 -10.06 7.98
C GLY A 125 -13.98 -9.72 7.19
N ASP A 126 -13.63 -10.49 6.14
CA ASP A 126 -12.50 -10.15 5.25
C ASP A 126 -12.80 -8.88 4.45
N ILE A 127 -14.06 -8.67 4.09
CA ILE A 127 -14.49 -7.54 3.27
C ILE A 127 -15.25 -6.56 4.15
N PHE A 128 -14.74 -5.35 4.25
CA PHE A 128 -15.37 -4.27 5.01
C PHE A 128 -15.20 -2.93 4.30
N VAL A 129 -16.08 -1.99 4.67
CA VAL A 129 -15.94 -0.59 4.27
C VAL A 129 -14.95 0.08 5.21
N PRO A 130 -13.91 0.75 4.73
CA PRO A 130 -12.92 1.35 5.59
C PRO A 130 -13.51 2.46 6.44
N GLN A 131 -12.91 2.66 7.60
CA GLN A 131 -13.15 3.86 8.39
C GLN A 131 -12.09 4.92 8.04
N ILE A 132 -12.40 6.16 8.39
CA ILE A 132 -11.51 7.31 8.23
C ILE A 132 -11.24 7.88 9.62
N SER A 133 -9.97 8.15 9.94
CA SER A 133 -9.58 8.80 11.18
C SER A 133 -8.91 10.15 10.94
N ASP A 134 -9.15 11.09 11.86
CA ASP A 134 -8.66 12.47 11.77
C ASP A 134 -7.14 12.54 11.54
N ASN A 135 -6.36 11.70 12.23
CA ASN A 135 -4.91 11.66 12.09
C ASN A 135 -4.43 11.22 10.70
N VAL A 136 -5.21 10.39 9.99
CA VAL A 136 -4.91 10.02 8.60
C VAL A 136 -5.26 11.19 7.69
N CYS A 137 -6.40 11.86 7.92
CA CYS A 137 -6.77 13.05 7.17
C CYS A 137 -5.71 14.16 7.27
N GLU A 138 -5.26 14.47 8.49
CA GLU A 138 -4.18 15.43 8.73
C GLU A 138 -2.91 15.06 7.95
N ARG A 139 -2.48 13.80 8.04
CA ARG A 139 -1.26 13.32 7.38
C ARG A 139 -1.33 13.39 5.86
N LEU A 140 -2.47 13.03 5.27
CA LEU A 140 -2.69 13.08 3.83
C LEU A 140 -2.84 14.51 3.31
N ASN A 141 -3.49 15.40 4.06
CA ASN A 141 -3.59 16.82 3.71
C ASN A 141 -2.23 17.52 3.81
N ASP A 142 -1.42 17.20 4.82
CA ASP A 142 -0.05 17.70 4.93
C ASP A 142 0.84 17.19 3.79
N LEU A 143 0.68 15.92 3.39
CA LEU A 143 1.39 15.37 2.24
C LEU A 143 0.96 16.07 0.94
N ASN A 144 -0.32 16.33 0.76
CA ASN A 144 -0.86 17.05 -0.39
C ASN A 144 -0.25 18.44 -0.53
N ILE A 145 -0.18 19.20 0.57
CA ILE A 145 0.45 20.53 0.60
C ILE A 145 1.92 20.40 0.18
N TYR A 146 2.66 19.48 0.79
CA TYR A 146 4.07 19.27 0.49
C TYR A 146 4.36 18.94 -0.99
N LEU A 147 3.52 18.08 -1.59
CA LEU A 147 3.64 17.69 -2.99
C LEU A 147 3.25 18.83 -3.94
N LYS A 148 2.15 19.55 -3.65
CA LYS A 148 1.70 20.72 -4.42
C LYS A 148 2.75 21.83 -4.45
N GLU A 149 3.38 22.13 -3.32
CA GLU A 149 4.48 23.12 -3.24
C GLU A 149 5.68 22.78 -4.13
N ARG A 150 5.82 21.52 -4.54
CA ARG A 150 6.88 21.02 -5.43
C ARG A 150 6.42 20.77 -6.86
N GLY A 151 5.19 21.20 -7.19
CA GLY A 151 4.61 21.02 -8.53
C GLY A 151 4.17 19.59 -8.82
N ALA A 152 4.03 18.74 -7.80
CA ALA A 152 3.51 17.38 -7.93
C ALA A 152 2.02 17.30 -7.53
N THR A 153 1.32 16.27 -7.99
CA THR A 153 -0.11 16.05 -7.73
C THR A 153 -0.31 14.81 -6.87
N LEU A 154 -1.06 14.95 -5.77
CA LEU A 154 -1.53 13.83 -4.97
C LEU A 154 -2.97 13.50 -5.36
N LEU A 155 -3.26 12.21 -5.60
CA LEU A 155 -4.59 11.70 -5.95
C LEU A 155 -4.94 10.50 -5.07
N ILE A 156 -6.23 10.31 -4.83
CA ILE A 156 -6.78 9.09 -4.20
C ILE A 156 -7.56 8.31 -5.25
N ALA A 157 -7.29 7.01 -5.35
CA ALA A 157 -7.98 6.10 -6.24
C ALA A 157 -8.47 4.85 -5.50
N GLY A 158 -9.45 4.17 -6.09
CA GLY A 158 -10.04 2.96 -5.52
C GLY A 158 -9.01 1.84 -5.33
N TYR A 159 -9.13 1.14 -4.21
CA TYR A 159 -8.48 -0.16 -3.99
C TYR A 159 -9.41 -1.28 -4.52
N PRO A 160 -8.89 -2.47 -4.87
CA PRO A 160 -9.73 -3.56 -5.33
C PRO A 160 -10.66 -4.05 -4.21
N ILE A 161 -11.96 -4.12 -4.50
CA ILE A 161 -12.99 -4.62 -3.59
C ILE A 161 -13.49 -5.94 -4.15
N THR A 162 -13.50 -7.00 -3.34
CA THR A 162 -14.09 -8.27 -3.78
C THR A 162 -15.61 -8.13 -3.88
N LYS A 163 -16.22 -8.77 -4.87
CA LYS A 163 -17.67 -8.85 -5.07
C LYS A 163 -18.16 -10.28 -4.88
N ASN A 164 -18.78 -10.53 -3.73
CA ASN A 164 -19.39 -11.78 -3.33
C ASN A 164 -20.57 -11.55 -2.38
N GLU A 165 -21.09 -12.63 -1.80
CA GLU A 165 -22.25 -12.61 -0.88
C GLU A 165 -21.96 -11.96 0.48
N THR A 166 -20.69 -11.82 0.90
CA THR A 166 -20.31 -11.17 2.16
C THR A 166 -19.90 -9.70 1.97
N THR A 167 -19.87 -9.24 0.72
CA THR A 167 -19.47 -7.88 0.38
C THR A 167 -20.51 -6.87 0.87
N PRO A 168 -20.12 -5.80 1.59
CA PRO A 168 -21.04 -4.74 1.98
C PRO A 168 -21.70 -4.06 0.76
N GLU A 169 -22.92 -3.56 0.97
CA GLU A 169 -23.69 -2.88 -0.07
C GLU A 169 -22.93 -1.68 -0.67
N ALA A 170 -23.07 -1.46 -1.98
CA ALA A 170 -22.38 -0.40 -2.71
C ALA A 170 -22.66 0.99 -2.13
N GLU A 171 -23.86 1.23 -1.58
CA GLU A 171 -24.22 2.49 -0.93
C GLU A 171 -23.33 2.84 0.26
N LEU A 172 -22.74 1.86 0.94
CA LEU A 172 -21.80 2.11 2.03
C LEU A 172 -20.45 2.61 1.50
N TYR A 173 -19.99 2.08 0.36
CA TYR A 173 -18.79 2.58 -0.32
C TYR A 173 -18.98 3.97 -0.92
N ILE A 174 -20.17 4.27 -1.45
CA ILE A 174 -20.52 5.63 -1.91
C ILE A 174 -20.46 6.63 -0.75
N LYS A 175 -20.98 6.26 0.43
CA LYS A 175 -20.89 7.10 1.64
C LYS A 175 -19.45 7.30 2.07
N PHE A 176 -18.67 6.23 2.12
CA PHE A 176 -17.25 6.28 2.45
C PHE A 176 -16.46 7.18 1.48
N GLN A 177 -16.69 7.06 0.17
CA GLN A 177 -16.07 7.94 -0.82
C GLN A 177 -16.42 9.41 -0.54
N LYS A 178 -17.70 9.70 -0.30
CA LYS A 178 -18.14 11.05 0.04
C LYS A 178 -17.48 11.57 1.31
N GLU A 179 -17.31 10.74 2.33
CA GLU A 179 -16.60 11.11 3.56
C GLU A 179 -15.11 11.42 3.30
N LEU A 180 -14.44 10.68 2.41
CA LEU A 180 -13.08 11.01 1.96
C LEU A 180 -13.05 12.38 1.26
N GLU A 181 -13.96 12.61 0.31
CA GLU A 181 -14.05 13.86 -0.45
C GLU A 181 -14.37 15.08 0.44
N GLU A 182 -15.11 14.89 1.53
CA GLU A 182 -15.45 15.95 2.49
C GLU A 182 -14.31 16.24 3.49
N GLN A 183 -13.51 15.24 3.86
CA GLN A 183 -12.46 15.38 4.88
C GLN A 183 -11.06 15.64 4.32
N LEU A 184 -10.80 15.32 3.05
CA LEU A 184 -9.49 15.44 2.42
C LEU A 184 -9.45 16.57 1.41
N ASP A 185 -8.36 17.33 1.43
CA ASP A 185 -8.04 18.34 0.40
C ASP A 185 -7.44 17.69 -0.88
N VAL A 186 -7.55 16.36 -0.99
CA VAL A 186 -6.97 15.53 -2.03
C VAL A 186 -8.07 15.04 -2.96
N PRO A 187 -7.95 15.22 -4.29
CA PRO A 187 -8.94 14.71 -5.22
C PRO A 187 -9.07 13.18 -5.16
N VAL A 188 -10.29 12.70 -4.93
CA VAL A 188 -10.67 11.30 -5.16
C VAL A 188 -11.07 11.18 -6.64
N ILE A 189 -10.32 10.41 -7.42
CA ILE A 189 -10.49 10.34 -8.89
C ILE A 189 -11.28 9.13 -9.37
N SER A 190 -11.53 8.18 -8.48
CA SER A 190 -12.23 6.93 -8.76
C SER A 190 -13.65 6.98 -8.23
N ASP A 191 -14.54 6.23 -8.88
CA ASP A 191 -15.79 5.77 -8.27
C ASP A 191 -15.52 4.42 -7.61
N PHE A 192 -15.65 4.31 -6.29
CA PHE A 192 -15.38 3.06 -5.57
C PHE A 192 -16.28 1.90 -6.03
N THR A 193 -17.45 2.19 -6.61
CA THR A 193 -18.36 1.17 -7.15
C THR A 193 -17.85 0.53 -8.44
N ASP A 194 -16.95 1.19 -9.16
CA ASP A 194 -16.26 0.64 -10.35
C ASP A 194 -15.14 -0.37 -9.96
N TYR A 195 -14.76 -0.45 -8.69
CA TYR A 195 -13.63 -1.25 -8.20
C TYR A 195 -14.05 -2.60 -7.57
N PHE A 196 -15.29 -3.01 -7.80
CA PHE A 196 -15.81 -4.32 -7.39
C PHE A 196 -15.42 -5.39 -8.40
N TYR A 197 -14.56 -6.33 -7.99
CA TYR A 197 -14.05 -7.42 -8.82
C TYR A 197 -14.56 -8.79 -8.35
N PRO A 198 -14.84 -9.73 -9.27
CA PRO A 198 -15.18 -11.11 -8.91
C PRO A 198 -14.11 -11.79 -8.04
N GLU A 199 -14.49 -12.72 -7.17
CA GLU A 199 -13.56 -13.46 -6.29
C GLU A 199 -12.40 -14.12 -7.05
N ASN A 200 -12.66 -14.64 -8.25
CA ASN A 200 -11.65 -15.30 -9.08
C ASN A 200 -10.61 -14.33 -9.68
N TYR A 201 -10.65 -13.04 -9.29
CA TYR A 201 -9.62 -12.04 -9.63
C TYR A 201 -8.60 -11.87 -8.50
N PHE A 202 -8.81 -12.51 -7.35
CA PHE A 202 -7.93 -12.47 -6.19
C PHE A 202 -7.07 -13.74 -6.12
N LEU A 203 -5.89 -13.60 -5.52
CA LEU A 203 -4.83 -14.61 -5.51
C LEU A 203 -4.78 -15.38 -4.19
N ASN A 204 -4.37 -14.72 -3.11
CA ASN A 204 -4.09 -15.37 -1.83
C ASN A 204 -4.54 -14.56 -0.60
N THR A 205 -5.10 -13.38 -0.82
CA THR A 205 -5.73 -12.50 0.18
C THR A 205 -6.84 -11.71 -0.50
N GLU A 206 -7.68 -11.06 0.29
CA GLU A 206 -8.70 -10.12 -0.13
C GLU A 206 -8.16 -8.82 -0.77
N TYR A 207 -6.84 -8.60 -0.75
CA TYR A 207 -6.19 -7.42 -1.34
C TYR A 207 -5.30 -7.77 -2.54
N HIS A 208 -4.84 -9.01 -2.66
CA HIS A 208 -3.89 -9.41 -3.69
C HIS A 208 -4.61 -9.90 -4.94
N LEU A 209 -4.51 -9.13 -6.01
CA LEU A 209 -5.05 -9.49 -7.31
C LEU A 209 -4.14 -10.48 -8.05
N ASN A 210 -4.76 -11.43 -8.75
CA ASN A 210 -4.09 -12.31 -9.69
C ASN A 210 -3.83 -11.59 -11.03
N THR A 211 -3.27 -12.28 -12.02
CA THR A 211 -2.93 -11.67 -13.33
C THR A 211 -4.13 -11.00 -14.01
N LEU A 212 -5.31 -11.62 -13.96
CA LEU A 212 -6.52 -11.08 -14.55
C LEU A 212 -7.00 -9.84 -13.77
N GLY A 213 -7.07 -9.94 -12.44
CA GLY A 213 -7.45 -8.83 -11.58
C GLY A 213 -6.55 -7.62 -11.75
N LYS A 214 -5.22 -7.81 -11.76
CA LYS A 214 -4.24 -6.74 -11.99
C LYS A 214 -4.49 -6.03 -13.31
N ARG A 215 -4.78 -6.77 -14.39
CA ARG A 215 -5.07 -6.20 -15.71
C ARG A 215 -6.31 -5.32 -15.69
N GLU A 216 -7.43 -5.83 -15.17
CA GLU A 216 -8.69 -5.09 -15.16
C GLU A 216 -8.63 -3.86 -14.25
N ARG A 217 -8.06 -4.00 -13.05
CA ARG A 217 -7.86 -2.88 -12.12
C ARG A 217 -6.93 -1.81 -12.68
N THR A 218 -5.88 -2.20 -13.38
CA THR A 218 -4.96 -1.25 -14.04
C THR A 218 -5.68 -0.50 -15.17
N ALA A 219 -6.48 -1.19 -15.98
CA ALA A 219 -7.28 -0.55 -17.03
C ALA A 219 -8.28 0.47 -16.44
N GLN A 220 -8.93 0.14 -15.32
CA GLN A 220 -9.82 1.05 -14.60
C GLN A 220 -9.07 2.30 -14.11
N LEU A 221 -7.94 2.15 -13.42
CA LEU A 221 -7.14 3.31 -12.96
C LEU A 221 -6.66 4.19 -14.11
N ILE A 222 -6.25 3.60 -15.24
CA ILE A 222 -5.87 4.35 -16.44
C ILE A 222 -7.06 5.17 -16.97
N SER A 223 -8.28 4.62 -16.92
CA SER A 223 -9.50 5.35 -17.30
C SER A 223 -9.75 6.54 -16.38
N ASP A 224 -9.64 6.33 -15.05
CA ASP A 224 -9.82 7.38 -14.05
C ASP A 224 -8.83 8.53 -14.25
N LEU A 225 -7.55 8.21 -14.45
CA LEU A 225 -6.51 9.21 -14.72
C LEU A 225 -6.77 10.01 -15.99
N LYS A 226 -7.25 9.37 -17.06
CA LYS A 226 -7.62 10.05 -18.31
C LYS A 226 -8.87 10.92 -18.20
N ARG A 227 -9.76 10.62 -17.25
CA ARG A 227 -10.93 11.48 -16.96
C ARG A 227 -10.53 12.70 -16.13
N TYR A 228 -9.52 12.55 -15.28
CA TYR A 228 -9.04 13.60 -14.39
C TYR A 228 -8.17 14.65 -15.09
N PHE A 229 -7.24 14.22 -15.96
CA PHE A 229 -6.33 15.09 -16.73
C PHE A 229 -6.85 15.40 -18.14
#